data_AF-A0A445DFP6-F1
#
_entry.id   AF-A0A445DFP6-F1
#
_cell.length_a   1.000
_cell.length_b   1.000
_cell.length_c   1.000
_cell.angle_alpha   90.00
_cell.angle_beta   90.00
_cell.angle_gamma   90.00
#
_symmetry.space_group_name_H-M   'P 1'
#
loop_
_entity.id
_entity.type
_entity.pdbx_description
1 polymer ?
#
loop_
_entity_poly.entity_id
_entity_poly.type
_entity_poly.pdbx_seq_one_letter_code
_entity_poly.pdbx_strand_id
1 'polypeptide(L)'
;MDGASKHRTPCGRRSGPAVFPLELLPRDIWVRIATKVANNSIQDLLNLESTCKGFLDAGRSAVVYKHAMVWTMSWVSFLKYPDRGERRFVDRCIDAGNPDAILRDGLNEYFFMARRHAEMDLLTKATLHGSWCTKL
;
A
#
# COMPACT_ATOMS: atom_id res chain seq x y z
N MET A 1 42.70 47.58 35.74
CA MET A 1 41.39 46.95 36.00
C MET A 1 40.37 48.03 35.64
N ASP A 2 39.64 47.98 34.53
CA ASP A 2 39.10 46.82 33.82
C ASP A 2 38.96 47.05 32.31
N GLY A 3 39.27 46.00 31.55
CA GLY A 3 39.25 45.97 30.10
C GLY A 3 37.86 45.67 29.55
N ALA A 4 37.42 46.46 28.57
CA ALA A 4 36.22 46.21 27.81
C ALA A 4 36.45 45.06 26.80
N SER A 5 35.98 43.86 27.16
CA SER A 5 36.00 42.66 26.31
C SER A 5 34.99 42.80 25.17
N LYS A 6 35.49 43.02 23.94
CA LYS A 6 34.68 42.97 22.71
C LYS A 6 34.49 41.51 22.31
N HIS A 7 33.39 40.90 22.74
CA HIS A 7 32.97 39.60 22.25
C HIS A 7 32.48 39.75 20.80
N ARG A 8 33.35 39.41 19.83
CA ARG A 8 32.96 39.29 18.42
C ARG A 8 32.21 37.97 18.26
N THR A 9 30.91 38.03 18.08
CA THR A 9 30.08 36.91 17.66
C THR A 9 30.55 36.45 16.27
N PRO A 10 30.89 35.17 16.04
CA PRO A 10 31.21 34.70 14.71
C PRO A 10 29.96 34.80 13.83
N CYS A 11 30.01 35.67 12.81
CA CYS A 11 29.03 35.71 11.75
C CYS A 11 28.94 34.33 11.08
N GLY A 12 27.70 33.91 10.83
CA GLY A 12 27.32 32.55 10.46
C GLY A 12 28.19 31.95 9.36
N ARG A 13 28.65 30.72 9.61
CA ARG A 13 29.01 29.83 8.51
C ARG A 13 27.73 29.61 7.72
N ARG A 14 27.65 30.18 6.51
CA ARG A 14 26.73 29.66 5.50
C ARG A 14 27.18 28.22 5.27
N SER A 15 26.48 27.25 5.88
CA SER A 15 26.47 25.91 5.32
C SER A 15 26.15 26.10 3.84
N GLY A 16 27.04 25.63 2.96
CA GLY A 16 26.68 25.46 1.56
C GLY A 16 25.38 24.63 1.48
N PRO A 17 24.64 24.66 0.36
CA PRO A 17 23.43 23.86 0.23
C PRO A 17 23.77 22.45 0.67
N ALA A 18 23.13 21.99 1.75
CA ALA A 18 23.35 20.66 2.28
C ALA A 18 22.84 19.71 1.20
N VAL A 19 23.74 19.21 0.37
CA VAL A 19 23.43 18.13 -0.57
C VAL A 19 23.02 16.97 0.33
N PHE A 20 21.72 16.68 0.36
CA PHE A 20 21.23 15.56 1.13
C PHE A 20 21.92 14.31 0.59
N PRO A 21 22.66 13.54 1.39
CA PRO A 21 23.42 12.37 0.91
C PRO A 21 22.54 11.35 0.19
N LEU A 22 21.25 11.36 0.50
CA LEU A 22 20.24 10.54 -0.14
C LEU A 22 20.09 10.89 -1.63
N GLU A 23 20.11 12.17 -2.04
CA GLU A 23 19.97 12.56 -3.45
C GLU A 23 21.10 12.07 -4.37
N LEU A 24 22.22 11.62 -3.79
CA LEU A 24 23.35 11.04 -4.51
C LEU A 24 23.23 9.54 -4.73
N LEU A 25 22.23 8.88 -4.13
CA LEU A 25 22.08 7.42 -4.25
C LEU A 25 21.60 7.04 -5.67
N PRO A 26 22.22 6.03 -6.28
CA PRO A 26 21.71 5.38 -7.48
C PRO A 26 20.27 4.84 -7.32
N ARG A 27 19.46 4.93 -8.39
CA ARG A 27 18.04 4.56 -8.39
C ARG A 27 17.78 3.13 -7.89
N ASP A 28 18.67 2.20 -8.18
CA ASP A 28 18.58 0.81 -7.75
C ASP A 28 18.66 0.65 -6.22
N ILE A 29 19.45 1.48 -5.53
CA ILE A 29 19.53 1.48 -4.07
C ILE A 29 18.20 1.94 -3.46
N TRP A 30 17.62 3.01 -4.00
CA TRP A 30 16.29 3.47 -3.59
C TRP A 30 15.22 2.40 -3.77
N VAL A 31 15.18 1.75 -4.93
CA VAL A 31 14.24 0.66 -5.21
C VAL A 31 14.44 -0.51 -4.26
N ARG A 32 15.69 -0.87 -3.97
CA ARG A 32 16.01 -1.99 -3.06
C ARG A 32 15.57 -1.70 -1.62
N ILE A 33 15.76 -0.47 -1.14
CA ILE A 33 15.25 -0.03 0.16
C ILE A 33 13.72 -0.08 0.17
N ALA A 34 13.06 0.56 -0.81
CA ALA A 34 11.60 0.58 -0.92
C ALA A 34 11.01 -0.84 -1.00
N THR A 35 11.66 -1.75 -1.73
CA THR A 35 11.26 -3.15 -1.84
C THR A 35 11.32 -3.85 -0.48
N LYS A 36 12.40 -3.61 0.28
CA LYS A 36 12.55 -4.22 1.61
C LYS A 36 11.53 -3.66 2.60
N VAL A 37 11.22 -2.37 2.52
CA VAL A 37 10.17 -1.73 3.33
C VAL A 37 8.80 -2.30 2.96
N ALA A 38 8.46 -2.36 1.67
CA ALA A 38 7.18 -2.89 1.18
C ALA A 38 6.93 -4.35 1.56
N ASN A 39 7.99 -5.17 1.58
CA ASN A 39 7.91 -6.57 1.98
C ASN A 39 7.71 -6.76 3.50
N ASN A 40 7.92 -5.72 4.31
CA ASN A 40 7.66 -5.77 5.75
C ASN A 40 6.35 -5.07 6.12
N SER A 41 6.07 -3.91 5.50
CA SER A 41 4.94 -3.05 5.89
C SER A 41 4.57 -2.11 4.76
N ILE A 42 3.32 -2.22 4.28
CA ILE A 42 2.76 -1.28 3.30
C ILE A 42 2.64 0.12 3.90
N GLN A 43 2.30 0.23 5.19
CA GLN A 43 2.21 1.53 5.85
C GLN A 43 3.56 2.24 5.89
N ASP A 44 4.64 1.50 6.14
CA ASP A 44 5.99 2.07 6.11
C ASP A 44 6.40 2.46 4.69
N LEU A 45 5.94 1.73 3.67
CA LEU A 45 6.16 2.13 2.28
C LEU A 45 5.46 3.46 1.97
N LEU A 46 4.20 3.65 2.40
CA LEU A 46 3.47 4.90 2.19
C LEU A 46 4.13 6.08 2.91
N ASN A 47 4.59 5.85 4.15
CA ASN A 47 5.38 6.83 4.88
C ASN A 47 6.67 7.16 4.13
N LEU A 48 7.39 6.15 3.64
CA LEU A 48 8.62 6.31 2.85
C LEU A 48 8.39 7.14 1.58
N GLU A 49 7.33 6.85 0.82
CA GLU A 49 6.95 7.60 -0.39
C GLU A 49 6.67 9.09 -0.11
N SER A 50 6.16 9.42 1.08
CA SER A 50 5.89 10.80 1.49
C SER A 50 7.12 11.60 1.91
N THR A 51 8.27 10.95 2.14
CA THR A 51 9.48 11.63 2.65
C THR A 51 10.22 12.41 1.57
N CYS A 52 10.36 11.86 0.36
CA CYS A 52 11.09 12.50 -0.72
C CYS A 52 10.70 11.97 -2.10
N LYS A 53 10.99 12.75 -3.14
CA LYS A 53 10.70 12.40 -4.54
C LYS A 53 11.43 11.12 -4.99
N GLY A 54 12.66 10.90 -4.53
CA GLY A 54 13.42 9.69 -4.85
C GLY A 54 12.72 8.41 -4.37
N PHE A 55 12.20 8.42 -3.13
CA PHE A 55 11.42 7.31 -2.60
C PHE A 55 10.03 7.20 -3.23
N LEU A 56 9.39 8.32 -3.58
CA LEU A 56 8.14 8.30 -4.33
C LEU A 56 8.29 7.57 -5.67
N ASP A 57 9.33 7.90 -6.43
CA ASP A 57 9.60 7.31 -7.75
C ASP A 57 10.09 5.85 -7.64
N ALA A 58 10.80 5.51 -6.57
CA ALA A 58 11.27 4.15 -6.30
C ALA A 58 10.15 3.23 -5.79
N GLY A 59 9.31 3.72 -4.88
CA GLY A 59 8.17 2.99 -4.27
C GLY A 59 7.12 2.58 -5.30
N ARG A 60 6.97 3.37 -6.36
CA ARG A 60 6.06 3.09 -7.48
C ARG A 60 6.63 2.18 -8.57
N SER A 61 7.76 1.53 -8.33
CA SER A 61 8.35 0.61 -9.30
C SER A 61 7.69 -0.77 -9.28
N ALA A 62 7.66 -1.44 -10.45
CA ALA A 62 7.10 -2.78 -10.57
C ALA A 62 7.76 -3.80 -9.62
N VAL A 63 9.07 -3.66 -9.35
CA VAL A 63 9.80 -4.53 -8.42
C VAL A 63 9.26 -4.41 -6.99
N VAL A 64 8.93 -3.19 -6.56
CA VAL A 64 8.33 -2.97 -5.23
C VAL A 64 6.96 -3.63 -5.16
N TYR A 65 6.10 -3.43 -6.17
CA TYR A 65 4.77 -4.06 -6.21
C TYR A 65 4.85 -5.59 -6.23
N LYS A 66 5.80 -6.16 -6.97
CA LYS A 66 6.02 -7.61 -7.04
C LYS A 66 6.35 -8.24 -5.67
N HIS A 67 6.97 -7.47 -4.78
CA HIS A 67 7.46 -7.94 -3.47
C HIS A 67 6.74 -7.31 -2.28
N ALA A 68 5.71 -6.51 -2.50
CA ALA A 68 4.95 -5.90 -1.42
C ALA A 68 4.17 -6.97 -0.62
N MET A 69 4.13 -6.81 0.71
CA MET A 69 3.40 -7.72 1.60
C MET A 69 1.90 -7.40 1.58
N VAL A 70 1.18 -7.96 0.63
CA VAL A 70 -0.26 -7.72 0.43
C VAL A 70 -1.12 -8.43 1.49
N TRP A 71 -0.58 -9.42 2.20
CA TRP A 71 -1.34 -10.23 3.15
C TRP A 71 -1.90 -9.44 4.35
N THR A 72 -1.23 -8.38 4.79
CA THR A 72 -1.62 -7.58 5.95
C THR A 72 -2.79 -6.63 5.68
N MET A 73 -3.23 -6.46 4.43
CA MET A 73 -4.41 -5.64 4.12
C MET A 73 -5.70 -6.31 4.60
N SER A 74 -6.69 -5.54 5.07
CA SER A 74 -7.98 -6.07 5.53
C SER A 74 -8.82 -6.64 4.37
N TRP A 75 -9.28 -7.89 4.51
CA TRP A 75 -10.18 -8.53 3.53
C TRP A 75 -11.56 -7.83 3.45
N VAL A 76 -12.01 -7.27 4.57
CA VAL A 76 -13.31 -6.61 4.70
C VAL A 76 -13.36 -5.32 3.89
N SER A 77 -12.24 -4.61 3.78
CA SER A 77 -12.13 -3.40 2.97
C SER A 77 -12.28 -3.70 1.47
N PHE A 78 -11.70 -4.82 1.03
CA PHE A 78 -11.65 -5.24 -0.37
C PHE A 78 -13.04 -5.57 -0.94
N LEU A 79 -13.86 -6.28 -0.15
CA LEU A 79 -15.20 -6.72 -0.56
C LEU A 79 -16.24 -5.58 -0.56
N LYS A 80 -16.05 -4.57 0.28
CA LYS A 80 -17.10 -3.58 0.56
C LYS A 80 -16.92 -2.27 -0.22
N TYR A 81 -15.70 -1.99 -0.73
CA TYR A 81 -15.38 -0.72 -1.40
C TYR A 81 -14.32 -0.90 -2.52
N PRO A 82 -14.75 -1.34 -3.72
CA PRO A 82 -13.84 -1.64 -4.83
C PRO A 82 -13.06 -0.43 -5.38
N ASP A 83 -13.50 0.82 -5.14
CA ASP A 83 -12.82 2.02 -5.66
C ASP A 83 -11.82 2.67 -4.67
N ARG A 84 -11.44 1.96 -3.60
CA ARG A 84 -10.41 2.49 -2.68
C ARG A 84 -9.01 2.37 -3.26
N GLY A 85 -8.12 3.28 -2.86
CA GLY A 85 -6.70 3.25 -3.21
C GLY A 85 -6.01 1.92 -2.87
N GLU A 86 -6.55 1.17 -1.89
CA GLU A 86 -6.13 -0.20 -1.57
C GLU A 86 -6.31 -1.16 -2.75
N ARG A 87 -7.46 -1.14 -3.44
CA ARG A 87 -7.72 -2.00 -4.60
C ARG A 87 -6.72 -1.69 -5.72
N ARG A 88 -6.52 -0.41 -6.03
CA ARG A 88 -5.54 0.03 -7.04
C ARG A 88 -4.11 -0.37 -6.68
N PHE A 89 -3.77 -0.44 -5.39
CA PHE A 89 -2.47 -0.96 -4.95
C PHE A 89 -2.36 -2.46 -5.22
N VAL A 90 -3.38 -3.25 -4.85
CA VAL A 90 -3.42 -4.69 -5.10
C VAL A 90 -3.39 -5.00 -6.60
N ASP A 91 -4.16 -4.30 -7.42
CA ASP A 91 -4.17 -4.48 -8.88
C ASP A 91 -2.76 -4.28 -9.46
N ARG A 92 -2.04 -3.22 -9.03
CA ARG A 92 -0.63 -3.03 -9.43
C ARG A 92 0.29 -4.14 -8.95
N CYS A 93 0.02 -4.75 -7.79
CA CYS A 93 0.76 -5.92 -7.32
C CYS A 93 0.48 -7.15 -8.20
N ILE A 94 -0.78 -7.36 -8.60
CA ILE A 94 -1.17 -8.43 -9.54
C ILE A 94 -0.48 -8.22 -10.89
N ASP A 95 -0.55 -7.02 -11.46
CA ASP A 95 0.10 -6.65 -12.73
C ASP A 95 1.62 -6.88 -12.69
N ALA A 96 2.24 -6.65 -11.53
CA ALA A 96 3.66 -6.90 -11.30
C ALA A 96 4.02 -8.38 -11.05
N GLY A 97 3.03 -9.27 -10.98
CA GLY A 97 3.22 -10.70 -10.73
C GLY A 97 3.51 -11.05 -9.28
N ASN A 98 2.92 -10.30 -8.33
CA ASN A 98 3.03 -10.62 -6.90
C ASN A 98 2.20 -11.88 -6.58
N PRO A 99 2.84 -12.96 -6.07
CA PRO A 99 2.15 -14.22 -5.83
C PRO A 99 1.10 -14.12 -4.72
N ASP A 100 1.35 -13.32 -3.68
CA ASP A 100 0.42 -13.14 -2.56
C ASP A 100 -0.84 -12.39 -3.03
N ALA A 101 -0.66 -11.37 -3.87
CA ALA A 101 -1.77 -10.60 -4.44
C ALA A 101 -2.64 -11.48 -5.34
N ILE A 102 -2.02 -12.29 -6.22
CA ILE A 102 -2.71 -13.21 -7.12
C ILE A 102 -3.47 -14.27 -6.33
N LEU A 103 -2.82 -14.91 -5.35
CA LEU A 103 -3.47 -15.91 -4.49
C LEU A 103 -4.67 -15.31 -3.76
N ARG A 104 -4.50 -14.11 -3.21
CA ARG A 104 -5.53 -13.41 -2.47
C ARG A 104 -6.74 -13.05 -3.34
N ASP A 105 -6.51 -12.51 -4.55
CA ASP A 105 -7.58 -12.17 -5.48
C ASP A 105 -8.32 -13.43 -5.95
N GLY A 106 -7.59 -14.50 -6.27
CA GLY A 106 -8.18 -15.81 -6.61
C GLY A 106 -9.02 -16.41 -5.48
N LEU A 107 -8.54 -16.37 -4.23
CA LEU A 107 -9.30 -16.80 -3.05
C LEU A 107 -10.55 -15.92 -2.86
N ASN A 108 -10.42 -14.61 -3.05
CA ASN A 108 -11.54 -13.70 -2.93
C ASN A 108 -12.65 -14.02 -3.95
N GLU A 109 -12.29 -14.20 -5.21
CA GLU A 109 -13.23 -14.61 -6.25
C GLU A 109 -13.87 -15.97 -5.92
N TYR A 110 -13.07 -16.96 -5.51
CA TYR A 110 -13.57 -18.29 -5.16
C TYR A 110 -14.62 -18.24 -4.03
N PHE A 111 -14.30 -17.59 -2.90
CA PHE A 111 -15.23 -17.48 -1.77
C PHE A 111 -16.46 -16.63 -2.11
N PHE A 112 -16.29 -15.56 -2.89
CA PHE A 112 -17.40 -14.72 -3.31
C PHE A 112 -18.37 -15.48 -4.22
N MET A 113 -17.85 -16.22 -5.20
CA MET A 113 -18.64 -17.10 -6.07
C MET A 113 -19.38 -18.17 -5.25
N ALA A 114 -18.67 -18.89 -4.36
CA ALA A 114 -19.26 -19.92 -3.52
C ALA A 114 -20.40 -19.35 -2.64
N ARG A 115 -20.21 -18.18 -2.05
CA ARG A 115 -21.23 -17.51 -1.24
C ARG A 115 -22.45 -17.12 -2.08
N ARG A 116 -22.27 -16.61 -3.30
CA ARG A 116 -23.39 -16.26 -4.19
C ARG A 116 -24.24 -17.48 -4.54
N HIS A 117 -23.62 -18.64 -4.78
CA HIS A 117 -24.37 -19.88 -5.02
C HIS A 117 -25.23 -20.27 -3.81
N ALA A 118 -24.67 -20.23 -2.60
CA ALA A 118 -25.41 -20.53 -1.38
C ALA A 118 -26.56 -19.53 -1.12
N GLU A 119 -26.34 -18.23 -1.37
CA GLU A 119 -27.39 -17.21 -1.27
C GLU A 119 -28.51 -17.46 -2.29
N MET A 120 -28.18 -17.86 -3.54
CA MET A 120 -29.18 -18.20 -4.55
C MET A 120 -30.02 -19.42 -4.16
N ASP A 121 -29.42 -20.46 -3.57
CA ASP A 121 -30.16 -21.62 -3.06
C ASP A 121 -31.15 -21.23 -1.96
N LEU A 122 -30.74 -20.33 -1.05
CA LEU A 122 -31.60 -19.81 0.00
C LEU A 122 -32.75 -18.97 -0.56
N LEU A 123 -32.48 -18.09 -1.53
CA LEU A 123 -33.50 -17.29 -2.22
C LEU A 123 -34.51 -18.17 -2.97
N THR A 124 -34.03 -19.25 -3.60
CA THR A 124 -34.88 -20.24 -4.29
C THR A 124 -35.79 -20.96 -3.29
N LYS A 125 -35.26 -21.38 -2.13
CA LYS A 125 -36.08 -21.99 -1.08
C LYS A 125 -37.13 -21.02 -0.53
N ALA A 126 -36.77 -19.75 -0.31
CA ALA A 126 -37.69 -18.74 0.21
C ALA A 126 -38.83 -18.44 -0.79
N THR A 127 -38.52 -18.32 -2.09
CA THR A 127 -39.52 -18.10 -3.14
C THR A 127 -40.45 -19.31 -3.30
N LEU A 128 -39.91 -20.52 -3.24
CA LEU A 128 -40.74 -21.74 -3.21
C LEU A 128 -41.69 -21.69 -2.03
N HIS A 129 -41.22 -21.49 -0.79
CA HIS A 129 -42.08 -21.42 0.40
C HIS A 129 -43.11 -20.27 0.36
N GLY A 130 -42.76 -19.09 -0.16
CA GLY A 130 -43.69 -17.96 -0.32
C GLY A 130 -44.81 -18.22 -1.33
N SER A 131 -44.55 -19.04 -2.35
CA SER A 131 -45.56 -19.45 -3.34
C SER A 131 -46.63 -20.41 -2.79
N TRP A 132 -46.32 -21.13 -1.70
CA TRP A 132 -47.31 -21.96 -0.99
C TRP A 132 -48.23 -21.12 -0.09
N CYS A 133 -47.76 -20.00 0.46
CA CYS A 133 -48.59 -19.10 1.27
C CYS A 133 -49.53 -18.20 0.45
N THR A 134 -49.39 -18.13 -0.88
CA THR A 134 -50.23 -17.29 -1.75
C THR A 134 -51.32 -18.08 -2.50
N LYS A 135 -51.48 -19.37 -2.21
CA LYS A 135 -52.54 -20.24 -2.75
C LYS A 135 -53.59 -20.69 -1.71
N LEU A 136 -53.59 -20.09 -0.52
CA LEU A 136 -54.66 -20.19 0.47
C LEU A 136 -55.46 -18.89 0.48
#